data_AF-V4MZM9-F1
#
_entry.id   AF-V4MZM9-F1
#
_cell.length_a   1.000
_cell.length_b   1.000
_cell.length_c   1.000
_cell.angle_alpha   90.00
_cell.angle_beta   90.00
_cell.angle_gamma   90.00
#
_symmetry.space_group_name_H-M   'P 1'
#
loop_
_entity.id
_entity.type
_entity.pdbx_description
1 polymer ?
#
loop_
_entity_poly.entity_id
_entity_poly.type
_entity_poly.pdbx_seq_one_letter_code
_entity_poly.pdbx_strand_id
1 'polypeptide(L)' 'MSLGQKSSVDPGAMLTSLLNKREKLRQDYLQESTHIGNALKGFEGFLSSSKSSASLRSRKFQPEDRVFSLSSVTSPA' A
#
# COMPACT_ATOMS: atom_id res chain seq x y z
N MET A 1 13.19 -38.97 19.21
CA MET A 1 11.83 -38.41 19.36
C MET A 1 11.89 -36.94 18.92
N SER A 2 11.45 -36.60 17.70
CA SER A 2 11.43 -35.20 17.25
C SER A 2 10.18 -34.53 17.82
N LEU A 3 10.34 -33.74 18.88
CA LEU A 3 9.27 -32.97 19.48
C LEU A 3 8.86 -31.87 18.51
N GLY A 4 7.69 -32.07 17.89
CA GLY A 4 7.05 -31.10 17.02
C GLY A 4 7.04 -29.72 17.66
N GLN A 5 7.77 -28.81 17.03
CA GLN A 5 7.88 -27.41 17.38
C GLN A 5 6.50 -26.78 17.18
N LYS A 6 5.69 -26.77 18.25
CA LYS A 6 4.48 -25.97 18.35
C LYS A 6 5.00 -24.53 18.38
N SER A 7 5.15 -23.88 17.22
CA SER A 7 5.38 -22.45 17.19
C SER A 7 4.17 -21.82 17.86
N SER A 8 4.32 -21.45 19.13
CA SER A 8 3.45 -20.50 19.80
C SER A 8 3.50 -19.25 18.96
N VAL A 9 2.57 -19.13 18.01
CA VAL A 9 2.46 -17.96 17.16
C VAL A 9 1.96 -16.87 18.08
N ASP A 10 2.88 -16.03 18.56
CA ASP A 10 2.50 -14.85 19.31
C ASP A 10 1.53 -14.03 18.42
N PRO A 11 0.26 -13.89 18.81
CA PRO A 11 -0.72 -13.19 17.99
C PRO A 11 -0.31 -11.74 17.72
N GLY A 12 0.46 -11.12 18.64
CA GLY A 12 1.04 -9.79 18.44
C GLY A 12 2.08 -9.78 17.30
N ALA A 13 3.01 -10.73 17.30
CA ALA A 13 3.97 -10.89 16.22
C ALA A 13 3.30 -11.19 14.87
N MET A 14 2.23 -12.00 14.85
CA MET A 14 1.46 -12.29 13.64
C MET A 14 0.77 -11.04 13.10
N LEU A 15 0.10 -10.26 13.97
CA LEU A 15 -0.52 -9.00 13.61
C LEU A 15 0.51 -8.02 13.05
N THR A 16 1.64 -7.86 13.71
CA THR A 16 2.73 -6.98 13.27
C THR A 16 3.26 -7.40 11.89
N SER A 17 3.44 -8.71 11.68
CA SER A 17 3.87 -9.25 10.40
C SER A 17 2.85 -9.00 9.28
N LEU A 18 1.55 -9.14 9.57
CA LEU A 18 0.47 -8.82 8.63
C LEU A 18 0.40 -7.32 8.29
N LEU A 19 0.55 -6.45 9.28
CA LEU A 19 0.57 -5.00 9.08
C LEU A 19 1.77 -4.57 8.23
N ASN A 20 2.95 -5.13 8.52
CA ASN A 20 4.17 -4.89 7.72
C ASN A 20 4.00 -5.40 6.29
N LYS A 21 3.42 -6.58 6.11
CA LYS A 21 3.13 -7.14 4.78
C LYS A 21 2.16 -6.25 4.00
N ARG A 22 1.10 -5.74 4.65
CA ARG A 22 0.14 -4.80 4.06
C ARG A 22 0.85 -3.54 3.58
N GLU A 23 1.68 -2.93 4.42
CA GLU A 23 2.37 -1.68 4.07
C GLU A 23 3.36 -1.89 2.91
N LYS A 24 4.09 -3.00 2.91
CA LYS A 24 4.98 -3.36 1.78
C LYS A 24 4.20 -3.51 0.47
N LEU A 25 3.13 -4.31 0.46
CA LEU A 25 2.30 -4.51 -0.73
C LEU A 25 1.68 -3.21 -1.24
N ARG A 26 1.30 -2.31 -0.32
CA ARG A 26 0.78 -0.99 -0.65
C ARG A 26 1.84 -0.12 -1.33
N GLN A 27 3.07 -0.14 -0.84
CA GLN A 27 4.19 0.57 -1.45
C GLN A 27 4.52 0.02 -2.85
N ASP A 28 4.61 -1.31 -2.98
CA ASP A 28 4.89 -1.98 -4.25
C ASP A 28 3.79 -1.66 -5.29
N TYR A 29 2.50 -1.82 -4.92
CA TYR A 29 1.36 -1.47 -5.78
C TYR A 29 1.40 -0.01 -6.22
N LEU A 30 1.69 0.91 -5.30
CA LEU A 30 1.63 2.33 -5.63
C LEU A 30 2.80 2.75 -6.53
N GLN A 31 3.98 2.21 -6.29
CA GLN A 31 5.15 2.44 -7.13
C GLN A 31 4.87 1.98 -8.57
N GLU A 32 4.31 0.77 -8.75
CA GLU A 32 4.01 0.22 -10.08
C GLU A 32 2.80 0.90 -10.75
N SER A 33 1.76 1.23 -10.00
CA SER A 33 0.55 1.90 -10.53
C SER A 33 0.75 3.40 -10.82
N THR A 34 1.91 3.96 -10.51
CA THR A 34 2.22 5.37 -10.82
C THR A 34 2.14 5.66 -12.33
N HIS A 35 2.33 4.64 -13.18
CA HIS A 35 2.32 4.75 -14.64
C HIS A 35 0.96 4.49 -15.31
N ILE A 36 -0.04 4.00 -14.57
CA ILE A 36 -1.35 3.54 -15.10
C ILE A 36 -2.54 4.11 -14.30
N GLY A 37 -2.27 4.85 -13.22
CA GLY A 37 -3.28 5.45 -12.37
C GLY A 37 -3.60 4.56 -11.17
N ASN A 38 -4.09 5.18 -10.11
CA ASN A 38 -4.45 4.48 -8.88
C ASN A 38 -5.60 5.20 -8.18
N ALA A 39 -6.18 4.56 -7.15
CA ALA A 39 -7.31 5.12 -6.41
C ALA A 39 -7.06 6.51 -5.79
N LEU A 40 -5.79 6.90 -5.61
CA LEU A 40 -5.41 8.19 -5.03
C LEU A 40 -5.23 9.29 -6.08
N LYS A 41 -4.68 8.95 -7.26
CA LYS A 41 -4.41 9.88 -8.37
C LYS A 41 -5.53 9.87 -9.43
N GLY A 42 -6.45 8.90 -9.36
CA GLY A 42 -7.41 8.61 -10.41
C GLY A 42 -6.80 7.80 -11.56
N PHE A 43 -7.68 7.25 -12.40
CA PHE A 43 -7.32 6.54 -13.63
C PHE A 43 -7.50 7.42 -14.90
N GLU A 44 -7.74 8.71 -14.70
CA GLU A 44 -8.03 9.67 -15.77
C GLU A 44 -6.81 9.94 -16.67
N GLY A 45 -6.98 9.68 -17.96
CA GLY A 45 -5.94 9.80 -19.00
C GLY A 45 -4.99 8.62 -19.21
N PHE A 46 -5.32 7.43 -18.67
CA PHE A 46 -4.74 6.16 -19.14
C PHE A 46 -5.62 5.48 -20.20
N LEU A 47 -6.93 5.75 -20.18
CA LEU A 47 -7.88 5.33 -21.19
C LEU A 47 -8.22 6.43 -22.21
N SER A 48 -7.88 7.69 -21.90
CA SER A 48 -8.09 8.81 -22.81
C SER A 48 -6.93 8.92 -23.78
N SER A 49 -7.19 8.84 -25.09
CA SER A 49 -6.19 9.09 -26.13
C SER A 49 -5.70 10.56 -26.16
N SER A 50 -6.29 11.43 -25.34
CA SER A 50 -5.99 12.86 -25.29
C SER A 50 -4.91 13.19 -24.25
N LYS A 51 -3.86 13.88 -24.71
CA LYS A 51 -2.56 14.12 -24.02
C LYS A 51 -2.60 15.07 -22.81
N SER A 52 -3.77 15.36 -22.22
CA SER A 52 -3.91 16.48 -21.27
C SER A 52 -3.69 16.16 -19.78
N SER A 53 -3.63 14.90 -19.33
CA SER A 53 -3.61 14.58 -17.87
C SER A 53 -2.21 14.38 -17.24
N ALA A 54 -1.12 14.57 -17.99
CA ALA A 54 0.25 14.28 -17.54
C ALA A 54 0.73 15.14 -16.35
N SER A 55 0.20 16.36 -16.19
CA SER A 55 0.64 17.30 -15.14
C SER A 55 0.30 16.83 -13.72
N LEU A 56 -0.78 16.06 -13.54
CA LEU A 56 -1.20 15.55 -12.22
C LEU A 56 -0.40 14.32 -11.74
N ARG A 57 0.40 13.69 -12.63
CA ARG A 57 1.06 12.39 -12.38
C ARG A 57 2.36 12.51 -11.58
N SER A 58 3.00 13.68 -11.58
CA SER A 58 4.38 13.87 -11.08
C SER A 58 4.49 14.03 -9.56
N ARG A 59 3.40 14.29 -8.83
CA ARG A 59 3.50 14.46 -7.37
C ARG A 59 4.00 13.18 -6.69
N LYS A 60 5.06 13.35 -5.89
CA LYS A 60 5.70 12.29 -5.10
C LYS A 60 4.71 11.84 -4.04
N PHE A 61 4.54 10.52 -3.89
CA PHE A 61 3.67 9.96 -2.87
C PHE A 61 4.08 10.46 -1.49
N GLN A 62 3.16 11.13 -0.79
CA GLN A 62 3.41 11.64 0.55
C GLN A 62 2.81 10.70 1.62
N PRO A 63 3.33 10.71 2.85
CA PRO A 63 2.74 9.99 3.98
C PRO A 63 1.23 10.19 4.15
N GLU A 64 0.74 11.38 3.82
CA GLU A 64 -0.65 11.81 3.93
C GLU A 64 -1.56 11.14 2.89
N ASP A 65 -0.98 10.68 1.77
CA ASP A 65 -1.70 9.94 0.74
C ASP A 65 -2.01 8.48 1.19
N ARG A 66 -1.53 8.05 2.37
CA ARG A 66 -1.80 6.72 2.97
C ARG A 66 -3.19 6.60 3.59
N VAL A 67 -4.24 6.99 2.87
CA VAL A 67 -5.63 7.02 3.38
C VAL A 67 -6.11 5.71 4.02
N PHE A 68 -5.62 4.55 3.56
CA PHE A 68 -5.96 3.23 4.14
C PHE A 68 -5.23 2.89 5.45
N SER A 69 -4.07 3.51 5.69
CA SER A 69 -3.38 3.42 6.98
C SER A 69 -3.95 4.45 7.95
N LEU A 70 -4.26 5.67 7.47
CA LEU A 70 -4.90 6.75 8.23
C LEU A 70 -6.34 6.43 8.65
N SER A 71 -7.04 5.56 7.92
CA SER A 71 -8.38 5.10 8.32
C SER A 71 -8.36 4.13 9.51
N SER A 72 -7.20 3.64 9.92
CA SER A 72 -7.04 2.70 11.01
C SER A 72 -6.44 3.37 12.23
N VAL A 73 -7.24 3.53 13.29
CA VAL A 73 -6.81 4.11 14.59
C VAL A 73 -5.71 3.33 15.31
N THR A 74 -5.39 2.12 14.82
CA THR A 74 -4.35 1.23 15.36
C THR A 74 -3.08 1.19 14.50
N SER A 75 -3.01 1.94 13.40
CA SER A 75 -1.83 1.95 12.53
C SER A 75 -0.78 2.95 13.04
N PRO A 76 0.54 2.64 12.99
CA PRO A 76 1.57 3.62 13.33
C PRO A 76 1.55 4.80 12.34
N ALA A 77 1.65 6.02 12.86
CA ALA A 77 1.81 7.24 12.07
C ALA A 77 3.25 7.38 11.54
#